data_AF-A0A1V4IGT1-F1
#
_entry.id   AF-A0A1V4IGT1-F1
#
_cell.length_a   1.000
_cell.length_b   1.000
_cell.length_c   1.000
_cell.angle_alpha   90.00
_cell.angle_beta   90.00
_cell.angle_gamma   90.00
#
_symmetry.space_group_name_H-M   'P 1'
#
loop_
_entity.id
_entity.type
_entity.pdbx_description
1 polymer ?
#
loop_
_entity_poly.entity_id
_entity_poly.type
_entity_poly.pdbx_seq_one_letter_code
_entity_poly.pdbx_strand_id
1 'polypeptide(L)'
;MSITVGKLFGNGTVLYQMKLLAGQKGLNNLVEWMHIIENDEVSEFLHGNEVVLTSGILNSSDGWLLEYTKKLHSVGTSAFIINIGPYTKSIPKEVIEYCNEVKMPLYTIPWETRMVDLTRDICYRIMQSEQVEISIASTIKNIIFKTGDLETLILQMERYGYLRDSTFCFIVMSFENRDNKELEFNINRIKLYSERIARSINELYISFSYKNCWVLALVNYSNYNVNNFVNTFFKNWNEPLWKIHMGVSENKDGIKVQAENFNNAFTAMSMARKKNKEVIFYEELDIHKLLLNAKDKEVLKEFYNETLGKLEKYDKENNTDLVNFLFMYLQNNGSQGLVAEKQYIHRNTVNNQLKKIEKITGYNPSNLEEKLRFYLGFYIKDVM
;
A
#
# COMPACT_ATOMS: atom_id res chain seq x y z
N MET A 1 -11.32 7.52 -8.70
CA MET A 1 -10.52 6.45 -9.31
C MET A 1 -9.73 7.10 -10.42
N SER A 2 -8.40 7.02 -10.40
CA SER A 2 -7.57 7.43 -11.54
C SER A 2 -8.14 6.85 -12.83
N ILE A 3 -8.27 7.62 -13.91
CA ILE A 3 -8.86 7.12 -15.17
C ILE A 3 -7.78 6.39 -15.98
N THR A 4 -8.14 5.36 -16.76
CA THR A 4 -7.17 4.67 -17.64
C THR A 4 -7.25 5.18 -19.06
N VAL A 5 -6.17 5.02 -19.82
CA VAL A 5 -6.14 5.32 -21.27
C VAL A 5 -7.31 4.67 -22.00
N GLY A 6 -7.58 3.39 -21.77
CA GLY A 6 -8.67 2.67 -22.42
C GLY A 6 -10.07 3.22 -22.08
N LYS A 7 -10.32 3.57 -20.81
CA LYS A 7 -11.60 4.17 -20.39
C LYS A 7 -11.76 5.59 -20.90
N LEU A 8 -10.65 6.34 -20.92
CA LEU A 8 -10.61 7.73 -21.34
C LEU A 8 -10.88 7.89 -22.85
N PHE A 9 -10.25 7.06 -23.67
CA PHE A 9 -10.36 7.12 -25.13
C PHE A 9 -11.33 6.10 -25.75
N GLY A 10 -12.12 5.38 -24.94
CA GLY A 10 -13.07 4.37 -25.43
C GLY A 10 -14.06 4.89 -26.48
N ASN A 11 -14.47 6.16 -26.37
CA ASN A 11 -15.34 6.83 -27.34
C ASN A 11 -14.56 7.75 -28.32
N GLY A 12 -13.23 7.76 -28.25
CA GLY A 12 -12.38 8.67 -29.02
C GLY A 12 -12.48 8.45 -30.53
N THR A 13 -12.69 7.21 -30.98
CA THR A 13 -12.88 6.89 -32.39
C THR A 13 -14.11 7.59 -32.98
N VAL A 14 -15.21 7.66 -32.21
CA VAL A 14 -16.47 8.26 -32.68
C VAL A 14 -16.42 9.78 -32.59
N LEU A 15 -15.89 10.32 -31.49
CA LEU A 15 -15.90 11.76 -31.22
C LEU A 15 -14.81 12.53 -31.98
N TYR A 16 -13.64 11.90 -32.17
CA TYR A 16 -12.43 12.56 -32.64
C TYR A 16 -11.74 11.84 -33.79
N GLN A 17 -12.38 10.81 -34.37
CA GLN A 17 -11.79 9.95 -35.40
C GLN A 17 -10.43 9.37 -34.98
N MET A 18 -10.24 9.21 -33.67
CA MET A 18 -9.00 8.75 -33.08
C MET A 18 -8.74 7.29 -33.44
N LYS A 19 -7.50 6.94 -33.77
CA LYS A 19 -7.09 5.56 -34.11
C LYS A 19 -5.93 5.12 -33.24
N LEU A 20 -6.06 3.96 -32.61
CA LEU A 20 -4.98 3.30 -31.88
C LEU A 20 -4.09 2.54 -32.87
N LEU A 21 -2.81 2.90 -32.95
CA LEU A 21 -1.84 2.32 -33.87
C LEU A 21 -0.90 1.30 -33.23
N ALA A 22 -0.56 1.47 -31.94
CA ALA A 22 0.36 0.61 -31.21
C ALA A 22 0.08 0.61 -29.71
N GLY A 23 0.69 -0.32 -28.98
CA GLY A 23 0.72 -0.30 -27.52
C GLY A 23 -0.60 -0.69 -26.84
N GLN A 24 -1.44 -1.50 -27.49
CA GLN A 24 -2.72 -2.00 -26.94
C GLN A 24 -2.61 -2.54 -25.51
N LYS A 25 -1.47 -3.15 -25.17
CA LYS A 25 -1.21 -3.71 -23.84
C LYS A 25 -1.07 -2.65 -22.73
N GLY A 26 -0.93 -1.36 -23.08
CA GLY A 26 -0.86 -0.23 -22.17
C GLY A 26 -2.18 0.49 -21.92
N LEU A 27 -3.32 -0.03 -22.39
CA LEU A 27 -4.62 0.63 -22.17
C LEU A 27 -5.02 0.75 -20.69
N ASN A 28 -4.37 0.00 -19.81
CA ASN A 28 -4.55 0.08 -18.36
C ASN A 28 -3.59 1.07 -17.68
N ASN A 29 -2.79 1.84 -18.44
CA ASN A 29 -2.01 2.94 -17.90
C ASN A 29 -2.95 3.97 -17.28
N LEU A 30 -2.61 4.45 -16.08
CA LEU A 30 -3.38 5.49 -15.38
C LEU A 30 -3.07 6.85 -15.98
N VAL A 31 -4.06 7.73 -16.05
CA VAL A 31 -3.92 9.07 -16.60
C VAL A 31 -4.25 10.09 -15.52
N GLU A 32 -3.30 10.98 -15.23
CA GLU A 32 -3.49 12.09 -14.29
C GLU A 32 -3.71 13.43 -14.99
N TRP A 33 -3.19 13.61 -16.21
CA TRP A 33 -3.38 14.84 -16.97
C TRP A 33 -3.16 14.66 -18.48
N MET A 34 -3.50 15.69 -19.27
CA MET A 34 -3.20 15.78 -20.70
C MET A 34 -2.46 17.07 -21.03
N HIS A 35 -1.35 16.98 -21.75
CA HIS A 35 -0.56 18.12 -22.21
C HIS A 35 -0.44 18.15 -23.72
N ILE A 36 -0.39 19.36 -24.27
CA ILE A 36 0.03 19.60 -25.64
C ILE A 36 1.49 20.04 -25.59
N ILE A 37 2.39 19.26 -26.19
CA ILE A 37 3.82 19.53 -26.19
C ILE A 37 4.32 19.49 -27.63
N GLU A 38 4.88 20.61 -28.07
CA GLU A 38 5.43 20.76 -29.43
C GLU A 38 6.97 20.84 -29.42
N ASN A 39 7.59 21.14 -28.28
CA ASN A 39 9.04 21.21 -28.14
C ASN A 39 9.55 20.04 -27.27
N ASP A 40 10.60 19.39 -27.73
CA ASP A 40 11.29 18.29 -27.08
C ASP A 40 11.84 18.66 -25.69
N GLU A 41 12.34 19.88 -25.51
CA GLU A 41 12.88 20.37 -24.22
C GLU A 41 11.83 20.41 -23.09
N VAL A 42 10.53 20.53 -23.43
CA VAL A 42 9.45 20.62 -22.44
C VAL A 42 9.08 19.24 -21.88
N SER A 43 9.52 18.16 -22.53
CA SER A 43 9.26 16.79 -22.06
C SER A 43 9.95 16.47 -20.72
N GLU A 44 11.02 17.19 -20.36
CA GLU A 44 11.72 17.04 -19.08
C GLU A 44 10.90 17.52 -17.87
N PHE A 45 9.84 18.31 -18.09
CA PHE A 45 8.96 18.81 -17.03
C PHE A 45 7.74 17.93 -16.78
N LEU A 46 7.60 16.82 -17.50
CA LEU A 46 6.55 15.83 -17.22
C LEU A 46 6.84 15.09 -15.91
N HIS A 47 5.79 14.79 -15.15
CA HIS A 47 5.82 14.09 -13.88
C HIS A 47 5.45 12.60 -14.01
N GLY A 48 5.08 12.15 -15.20
CA GLY A 48 4.66 10.79 -15.51
C GLY A 48 3.13 10.61 -15.38
N ASN A 49 2.60 9.60 -16.05
CA ASN A 49 1.16 9.32 -16.17
C ASN A 49 0.34 10.38 -16.92
N GLU A 50 0.98 11.26 -17.69
CA GLU A 50 0.28 12.18 -18.57
C GLU A 50 0.02 11.56 -19.95
N VAL A 51 -0.96 12.13 -20.65
CA VAL A 51 -1.13 11.92 -22.09
C VAL A 51 -0.51 13.11 -22.81
N VAL A 52 0.39 12.85 -23.74
CA VAL A 52 1.03 13.90 -24.54
C VAL A 52 0.42 13.93 -25.93
N LEU A 53 0.01 15.12 -26.36
CA LEU A 53 -0.47 15.42 -27.70
C LEU A 53 0.55 16.32 -28.42
N THR A 54 0.88 16.01 -29.66
CA THR A 54 1.73 16.86 -30.51
C THR A 54 1.16 16.96 -31.93
N SER A 55 1.35 18.12 -32.56
CA SER A 55 1.16 18.29 -34.00
C SER A 55 2.45 18.10 -34.80
N GLY A 56 3.60 18.10 -34.12
CA GLY A 56 4.92 18.00 -34.74
C GLY A 56 5.34 19.27 -35.50
N ILE A 57 4.67 20.40 -35.26
CA ILE A 57 4.86 21.64 -36.03
C ILE A 57 6.27 22.24 -35.87
N LEU A 58 6.91 22.02 -34.73
CA LEU A 58 8.24 22.56 -34.43
C LEU A 58 9.40 21.62 -34.82
N ASN A 59 9.11 20.40 -35.30
CA ASN A 59 10.14 19.38 -35.52
C ASN A 59 10.28 19.04 -37.00
N SER A 60 11.48 19.20 -37.53
CA SER A 60 11.78 19.13 -38.97
C SER A 60 12.95 18.20 -39.33
N SER A 61 13.60 17.56 -38.35
CA SER A 61 14.71 16.62 -38.57
C SER A 61 14.22 15.19 -38.82
N ASP A 62 14.88 14.45 -39.70
CA ASP A 62 14.57 13.03 -39.91
C ASP A 62 14.79 12.22 -38.62
N GLY A 63 13.85 11.31 -38.31
CA GLY A 63 13.93 10.44 -37.13
C GLY A 63 13.54 11.08 -35.79
N TRP A 64 13.20 12.38 -35.76
CA TRP A 64 12.83 13.09 -34.53
C TRP A 64 11.74 12.39 -33.72
N LEU A 65 10.74 11.84 -34.41
CA LEU A 65 9.55 11.27 -33.77
C LEU A 65 9.89 10.03 -32.94
N LEU A 66 10.86 9.22 -33.38
CA LEU A 66 11.31 8.05 -32.62
C LEU A 66 12.06 8.47 -31.36
N GLU A 67 13.00 9.42 -31.48
CA GLU A 67 13.74 9.96 -30.34
C GLU A 67 12.81 10.63 -29.32
N TYR A 68 11.85 11.42 -29.80
CA TYR A 68 10.82 12.03 -28.96
C TYR A 68 9.95 10.97 -28.26
N THR A 69 9.54 9.93 -28.97
CA THR A 69 8.77 8.82 -28.40
C THR A 69 9.54 8.10 -27.28
N LYS A 70 10.84 7.87 -27.47
CA LYS A 70 11.72 7.27 -26.44
C LYS A 70 11.81 8.17 -25.21
N LYS A 71 11.96 9.48 -25.40
CA LYS A 71 11.99 10.45 -24.29
C LYS A 71 10.68 10.45 -23.51
N LEU A 72 9.54 10.55 -24.19
CA LEU A 72 8.22 10.49 -23.54
C LEU A 72 8.02 9.20 -22.73
N HIS A 73 8.43 8.06 -23.29
CA HIS A 73 8.39 6.79 -22.56
C HIS A 73 9.31 6.81 -21.32
N SER A 74 10.52 7.38 -21.42
CA SER A 74 11.47 7.45 -20.29
C SER A 74 10.95 8.26 -19.10
N VAL A 75 10.09 9.25 -19.35
CA VAL A 75 9.44 10.06 -18.30
C VAL A 75 8.16 9.39 -17.76
N GLY A 76 7.72 8.28 -18.35
CA GLY A 76 6.56 7.52 -17.90
C GLY A 76 5.22 8.02 -18.44
N THR A 77 5.21 8.60 -19.65
CA THR A 77 3.99 9.02 -20.36
C THR A 77 3.02 7.84 -20.52
N SER A 78 1.74 8.08 -20.23
CA SER A 78 0.70 7.04 -20.26
C SER A 78 0.18 6.73 -21.65
N ALA A 79 0.10 7.73 -22.53
CA ALA A 79 -0.22 7.56 -23.95
C ALA A 79 0.34 8.72 -24.76
N PHE A 80 0.65 8.46 -26.04
CA PHE A 80 1.12 9.46 -26.97
C PHE A 80 0.11 9.63 -28.12
N ILE A 81 -0.26 10.87 -28.42
CA ILE A 81 -1.22 11.22 -29.47
C ILE A 81 -0.54 12.13 -30.48
N ILE A 82 -0.66 11.79 -31.76
CA ILE A 82 -0.09 12.56 -32.86
C ILE A 82 -1.20 13.07 -33.76
N ASN A 83 -1.21 14.37 -34.02
CA ASN A 83 -2.10 14.97 -35.00
C ASN A 83 -1.52 14.80 -36.41
N ILE A 84 -2.20 14.02 -37.26
CA ILE A 84 -1.79 13.76 -38.64
C ILE A 84 -2.27 14.90 -39.53
N GLY A 85 -1.32 15.58 -40.17
CA GLY A 85 -1.58 16.77 -40.95
C GLY A 85 -0.38 17.20 -41.79
N PRO A 86 -0.24 18.51 -42.11
CA PRO A 86 0.80 18.99 -43.01
C PRO A 86 2.22 18.75 -42.51
N TYR A 87 2.42 18.72 -41.18
CA TYR A 87 3.74 18.56 -40.55
C TYR A 87 4.10 17.09 -40.26
N THR A 88 3.11 16.25 -39.99
CA THR A 88 3.29 14.80 -39.79
C THR A 88 2.33 14.03 -40.69
N LYS A 89 2.82 13.55 -41.84
CA LYS A 89 1.99 12.87 -42.86
C LYS A 89 1.70 11.41 -42.52
N SER A 90 2.65 10.72 -41.92
CA SER A 90 2.55 9.30 -41.56
C SER A 90 3.45 8.98 -40.40
N ILE A 91 3.07 7.99 -39.60
CA ILE A 91 3.89 7.50 -38.50
C ILE A 91 4.90 6.47 -39.05
N PRO A 92 6.22 6.65 -38.85
CA PRO A 92 7.23 5.67 -39.22
C PRO A 92 7.02 4.33 -38.51
N LYS A 93 7.33 3.21 -39.19
CA LYS A 93 7.16 1.86 -38.63
C LYS A 93 7.95 1.65 -37.35
N GLU A 94 9.16 2.20 -37.26
CA GLU A 94 10.04 2.10 -36.09
C GLU A 94 9.37 2.66 -34.82
N VAL A 95 8.56 3.72 -34.94
CA VAL A 95 7.80 4.30 -33.82
C VAL A 95 6.70 3.36 -33.36
N ILE A 96 5.99 2.74 -34.30
CA ILE A 96 4.91 1.77 -34.01
C ILE A 96 5.49 0.53 -33.32
N GLU A 97 6.61 0.01 -33.83
CA GLU A 97 7.32 -1.15 -33.27
C GLU A 97 7.80 -0.85 -31.84
N TYR A 98 8.45 0.29 -31.63
CA TYR A 98 8.89 0.73 -30.31
C TYR A 98 7.73 0.85 -29.31
N CYS A 99 6.65 1.53 -29.67
CA CYS A 99 5.47 1.67 -28.81
C CYS A 99 4.84 0.31 -28.43
N ASN A 100 4.86 -0.67 -29.34
CA ASN A 100 4.40 -2.03 -29.04
C ASN A 100 5.34 -2.75 -28.07
N GLU A 101 6.66 -2.62 -28.25
CA GLU A 101 7.68 -3.19 -27.37
C GLU A 101 7.52 -2.67 -25.93
N VAL A 102 7.45 -1.35 -25.77
CA VAL A 102 7.33 -0.70 -24.46
C VAL A 102 5.89 -0.65 -23.92
N LYS A 103 4.92 -1.16 -24.70
CA LYS A 103 3.49 -1.17 -24.39
C LYS A 103 2.91 0.24 -24.14
N MET A 104 3.41 1.26 -24.82
CA MET A 104 2.89 2.62 -24.73
C MET A 104 1.82 2.85 -25.80
N PRO A 105 0.55 3.13 -25.43
CA PRO A 105 -0.51 3.40 -26.39
C PRO A 105 -0.17 4.59 -27.29
N LEU A 106 -0.22 4.37 -28.60
CA LEU A 106 0.02 5.38 -29.62
C LEU A 106 -1.25 5.63 -30.42
N TYR A 107 -1.76 6.86 -30.37
CA TYR A 107 -2.95 7.27 -31.09
C TYR A 107 -2.64 8.30 -32.18
N THR A 108 -3.48 8.32 -33.20
CA THR A 108 -3.51 9.41 -34.20
C THR A 108 -4.89 10.05 -34.26
N ILE A 109 -4.91 11.36 -34.49
CA ILE A 109 -6.12 12.14 -34.81
C ILE A 109 -5.93 12.88 -36.14
N PRO A 110 -7.00 13.13 -36.93
CA PRO A 110 -6.91 13.93 -38.15
C PRO A 110 -6.66 15.42 -37.89
N TRP A 111 -6.06 16.12 -38.85
CA TRP A 111 -5.74 17.55 -38.79
C TRP A 111 -6.94 18.46 -38.46
N GLU A 112 -8.09 18.16 -39.05
CA GLU A 112 -9.36 18.86 -38.81
C GLU A 112 -9.87 18.72 -37.36
N THR A 113 -9.33 17.79 -36.58
CA THR A 113 -9.67 17.64 -35.17
C THR A 113 -9.12 18.81 -34.38
N ARG A 114 -10.03 19.61 -33.81
CA ARG A 114 -9.67 20.73 -32.94
C ARG A 114 -9.08 20.20 -31.64
N MET A 115 -7.76 20.31 -31.50
CA MET A 115 -7.02 19.84 -30.31
C MET A 115 -7.57 20.44 -29.00
N VAL A 116 -8.09 21.67 -29.04
CA VAL A 116 -8.73 22.31 -27.88
C VAL A 116 -9.99 21.57 -27.40
N ASP A 117 -10.81 21.06 -28.33
CA ASP A 117 -12.03 20.34 -27.98
C ASP A 117 -11.73 18.98 -27.39
N LEU A 118 -10.72 18.28 -27.95
CA LEU A 118 -10.18 17.04 -27.39
C LEU A 118 -9.62 17.30 -25.98
N THR A 119 -8.69 18.24 -25.85
CA THR A 119 -8.00 18.49 -24.57
C THR A 119 -8.98 18.88 -23.48
N ARG A 120 -9.97 19.74 -23.78
CA ARG A 120 -10.99 20.15 -22.80
C ARG A 120 -11.86 18.98 -22.35
N ASP A 121 -12.36 18.14 -23.27
CA ASP A 121 -13.17 16.97 -22.91
C ASP A 121 -12.38 15.98 -22.04
N ILE A 122 -11.14 15.70 -22.45
CA ILE A 122 -10.26 14.77 -21.75
C ILE A 122 -9.92 15.27 -20.34
N CYS A 123 -9.45 16.52 -20.20
CA CYS A 123 -9.16 17.08 -18.88
C CYS A 123 -10.41 17.14 -18.00
N TYR A 124 -11.58 17.49 -18.56
CA TYR A 124 -12.83 17.51 -17.80
C TYR A 124 -13.20 16.12 -17.24
N ARG A 125 -13.04 15.05 -18.03
CA ARG A 125 -13.29 13.67 -17.58
C ARG A 125 -12.30 13.22 -16.51
N ILE A 126 -11.02 13.58 -16.65
CA ILE A 126 -10.00 13.31 -15.64
C ILE A 126 -10.40 13.98 -14.31
N MET A 127 -10.71 15.28 -14.34
CA MET A 127 -11.11 16.06 -13.16
C MET A 127 -12.40 15.51 -12.51
N GLN A 128 -13.40 15.12 -13.30
CA GLN A 128 -14.60 14.47 -12.75
C GLN A 128 -14.26 13.15 -12.04
N SER A 129 -13.39 12.34 -12.62
CA SER A 129 -12.97 11.05 -12.05
C SER A 129 -12.23 11.22 -10.73
N GLU A 130 -11.41 12.28 -10.62
CA GLU A 130 -10.72 12.68 -9.40
C GLU A 130 -11.71 13.19 -8.33
N GLN A 131 -12.69 14.02 -8.71
CA GLN A 131 -13.70 14.52 -7.78
C GLN A 131 -14.53 13.38 -7.17
N VAL A 132 -14.86 12.36 -7.98
CA VAL A 132 -15.53 11.14 -7.49
C VAL A 132 -14.64 10.38 -6.50
N GLU A 133 -13.33 10.28 -6.75
CA GLU A 133 -12.37 9.66 -5.82
C GLU A 133 -12.37 10.36 -4.46
N ILE A 134 -12.21 11.69 -4.48
CA ILE A 134 -12.17 12.52 -3.27
C ILE A 134 -13.47 12.38 -2.51
N SER A 135 -14.61 12.37 -3.21
CA SER A 135 -15.92 12.17 -2.60
C SER A 135 -16.01 10.81 -1.90
N ILE A 136 -15.70 9.72 -2.58
CA ILE A 136 -15.79 8.36 -2.01
C ILE A 136 -14.82 8.19 -0.84
N ALA A 137 -13.59 8.68 -0.98
CA ALA A 137 -12.57 8.67 0.07
C ALA A 137 -13.03 9.45 1.32
N SER A 138 -13.67 10.60 1.13
CA SER A 138 -14.25 11.39 2.22
C SER A 138 -15.42 10.66 2.88
N THR A 139 -16.32 10.05 2.09
CA THR A 139 -17.47 9.31 2.60
C THR A 139 -17.05 8.09 3.43
N ILE A 140 -16.09 7.27 2.95
CA ILE A 140 -15.60 6.13 3.75
C ILE A 140 -14.86 6.58 5.01
N LYS A 141 -14.09 7.68 4.96
CA LYS A 141 -13.49 8.28 6.15
C LYS A 141 -14.55 8.67 7.17
N ASN A 142 -15.64 9.30 6.72
CA ASN A 142 -16.73 9.68 7.60
C ASN A 142 -17.40 8.47 8.27
N ILE A 143 -17.56 7.36 7.54
CA ILE A 143 -18.05 6.09 8.08
C ILE A 143 -17.07 5.53 9.13
N ILE A 144 -15.78 5.48 8.81
CA ILE A 144 -14.72 4.97 9.71
C ILE A 144 -14.66 5.79 11.01
N PHE A 145 -14.73 7.11 10.90
CA PHE A 145 -14.61 8.03 12.04
C PHE A 145 -15.95 8.38 12.68
N LYS A 146 -17.04 7.76 12.22
CA LYS A 146 -18.40 7.94 12.74
C LYS A 146 -18.84 9.42 12.74
N THR A 147 -18.54 10.14 11.66
CA THR A 147 -18.89 11.55 11.47
C THR A 147 -20.04 11.70 10.48
N GLY A 148 -21.12 12.37 10.88
CA GLY A 148 -22.30 12.59 10.04
C GLY A 148 -23.35 11.47 10.11
N ASP A 149 -24.36 11.56 9.25
CA ASP A 149 -25.46 10.59 9.19
C ASP A 149 -25.08 9.35 8.36
N LEU A 150 -25.09 8.18 9.00
CA LEU A 150 -24.63 6.93 8.40
C LEU A 150 -25.44 6.52 7.17
N GLU A 151 -26.76 6.69 7.20
CA GLU A 151 -27.62 6.30 6.07
C GLU A 151 -27.40 7.18 4.84
N THR A 152 -27.24 8.49 5.03
CA THR A 152 -26.87 9.43 3.96
C THR A 152 -25.52 9.06 3.34
N LEU A 153 -24.53 8.70 4.16
CA LEU A 153 -23.20 8.29 3.67
C LEU A 153 -23.28 6.97 2.90
N ILE A 154 -24.07 5.99 3.35
CA ILE A 154 -24.28 4.73 2.62
C ILE A 154 -24.93 5.00 1.26
N LEU A 155 -25.98 5.84 1.20
CA LEU A 155 -26.63 6.20 -0.06
C LEU A 155 -25.65 6.87 -1.05
N GLN A 156 -24.70 7.67 -0.55
CA GLN A 156 -23.65 8.24 -1.40
C GLN A 156 -22.71 7.16 -1.95
N MET A 157 -22.33 6.18 -1.13
CA MET A 157 -21.49 5.05 -1.55
C MET A 157 -22.18 4.17 -2.60
N GLU A 158 -23.47 3.88 -2.43
CA GLU A 158 -24.27 3.07 -3.35
C GLU A 158 -24.34 3.66 -4.76
N ARG A 159 -24.36 5.00 -4.89
CA ARG A 159 -24.34 5.69 -6.20
C ARG A 159 -23.10 5.36 -7.04
N TYR A 160 -22.02 4.93 -6.40
CA TYR A 160 -20.77 4.57 -7.04
C TYR A 160 -20.51 3.05 -7.06
N GLY A 161 -21.52 2.24 -6.73
CA GLY A 161 -21.46 0.77 -6.78
C GLY A 161 -20.99 0.09 -5.50
N TYR A 162 -20.79 0.83 -4.40
CA TYR A 162 -20.43 0.27 -3.11
C TYR A 162 -21.71 -0.05 -2.31
N LEU A 163 -22.08 -1.33 -2.29
CA LEU A 163 -23.34 -1.79 -1.72
C LEU A 163 -23.26 -2.04 -0.22
N ARG A 164 -24.41 -2.06 0.45
CA ARG A 164 -24.52 -2.28 1.90
C ARG A 164 -23.89 -3.57 2.39
N ASP A 165 -23.92 -4.61 1.58
CA ASP A 165 -23.41 -5.96 1.80
C ASP A 165 -22.03 -6.18 1.18
N SER A 166 -21.43 -5.15 0.56
CA SER A 166 -20.08 -5.27 0.01
C SER A 166 -19.08 -5.67 1.08
N THR A 167 -18.11 -6.49 0.69
CA THR A 167 -16.99 -6.87 1.54
C THR A 167 -15.87 -5.87 1.41
N PHE A 168 -15.22 -5.56 2.53
CA PHE A 168 -14.09 -4.64 2.57
C PHE A 168 -12.90 -5.31 3.25
N CYS A 169 -11.73 -5.14 2.66
CA CYS A 169 -10.44 -5.39 3.28
C CYS A 169 -9.61 -4.10 3.22
N PHE A 170 -9.11 -3.65 4.37
CA PHE A 170 -8.22 -2.51 4.45
C PHE A 170 -6.77 -2.95 4.39
N ILE A 171 -5.99 -2.25 3.59
CA ILE A 171 -4.53 -2.31 3.54
C ILE A 171 -4.00 -0.96 3.98
N VAL A 172 -3.22 -0.92 5.06
CA VAL A 172 -2.56 0.29 5.56
C VAL A 172 -1.06 0.13 5.37
N MET A 173 -0.44 1.08 4.68
CA MET A 173 1.00 1.10 4.40
C MET A 173 1.64 2.30 5.10
N SER A 174 2.68 2.03 5.88
CA SER A 174 3.57 3.06 6.42
C SER A 174 4.95 2.99 5.76
N PHE A 175 5.65 4.12 5.82
CA PHE A 175 6.93 4.33 5.14
C PHE A 175 7.97 4.73 6.17
N GLU A 176 9.10 4.02 6.18
CA GLU A 176 10.23 4.32 7.04
C GLU A 176 11.48 4.52 6.21
N ASN A 177 12.06 5.72 6.30
CA ASN A 177 13.30 6.05 5.62
C ASN A 177 14.47 5.32 6.31
N ARG A 178 15.34 4.69 5.53
CA ARG A 178 16.49 3.94 6.08
C ARG A 178 17.60 4.84 6.62
N ASP A 179 17.77 6.04 6.06
CA ASP A 179 18.93 6.89 6.29
C ASP A 179 18.60 8.18 7.06
N ASN A 180 17.41 8.75 6.88
CA ASN A 180 17.00 9.98 7.56
C ASN A 180 15.48 10.06 7.81
N LYS A 181 15.09 10.13 9.08
CA LYS A 181 13.68 10.22 9.51
C LYS A 181 12.98 11.54 9.14
N GLU A 182 13.72 12.59 8.77
CA GLU A 182 13.18 13.91 8.43
C GLU A 182 12.77 14.06 6.96
N LEU A 183 13.27 13.20 6.07
CA LEU A 183 12.84 13.24 4.67
C LEU A 183 11.38 12.78 4.60
N GLU A 184 10.53 13.48 3.85
CA GLU A 184 9.16 13.01 3.57
C GLU A 184 9.14 12.07 2.36
N PHE A 185 8.33 11.01 2.46
CA PHE A 185 8.14 10.08 1.34
C PHE A 185 7.20 10.69 0.29
N ASN A 186 7.53 10.55 -0.98
CA ASN A 186 6.62 10.91 -2.06
C ASN A 186 5.45 9.92 -2.15
N ILE A 187 4.33 10.26 -1.50
CA ILE A 187 3.10 9.44 -1.44
C ILE A 187 2.49 9.23 -2.84
N ASN A 188 2.71 10.10 -3.82
CA ASN A 188 2.09 9.95 -5.14
C ASN A 188 2.60 8.70 -5.88
N ARG A 189 3.89 8.36 -5.72
CA ARG A 189 4.45 7.17 -6.37
C ARG A 189 3.82 5.89 -5.85
N ILE A 190 3.60 5.79 -4.53
CA ILE A 190 2.96 4.61 -3.94
C ILE A 190 1.46 4.57 -4.22
N LYS A 191 0.80 5.74 -4.24
CA LYS A 191 -0.59 5.88 -4.66
C LYS A 191 -0.78 5.21 -6.02
N LEU A 192 -0.09 5.71 -7.03
CA LEU A 192 -0.23 5.23 -8.40
C LEU A 192 0.10 3.75 -8.55
N TYR A 193 1.17 3.30 -7.90
CA TYR A 193 1.59 1.91 -7.96
C TYR A 193 0.57 0.95 -7.32
N SER A 194 0.12 1.25 -6.10
CA SER A 194 -0.86 0.43 -5.40
C SER A 194 -2.22 0.41 -6.10
N GLU A 195 -2.71 1.56 -6.58
CA GLU A 195 -3.98 1.65 -7.30
C GLU A 195 -3.97 0.87 -8.62
N ARG A 196 -2.85 0.89 -9.35
CA ARG A 196 -2.67 0.08 -10.56
C ARG A 196 -2.83 -1.41 -10.27
N ILE A 197 -2.25 -1.90 -9.18
CA ILE A 197 -2.36 -3.31 -8.79
C ILE A 197 -3.79 -3.64 -8.38
N ALA A 198 -4.40 -2.83 -7.52
CA ALA A 198 -5.80 -3.03 -7.09
C ALA A 198 -6.70 -3.16 -8.31
N ARG A 199 -6.67 -2.15 -9.20
CA ARG A 199 -7.50 -2.14 -10.41
C ARG A 199 -7.26 -3.32 -11.35
N SER A 200 -6.02 -3.79 -11.46
CA SER A 200 -5.71 -4.96 -12.30
C SER A 200 -6.39 -6.25 -11.82
N ILE A 201 -6.81 -6.28 -10.55
CA ILE A 201 -7.46 -7.41 -9.91
C ILE A 201 -8.98 -7.23 -9.89
N ASN A 202 -9.48 -6.06 -9.47
CA ASN A 202 -10.90 -5.74 -9.45
C ASN A 202 -11.14 -4.21 -9.51
N GLU A 203 -12.27 -3.76 -10.05
CA GLU A 203 -12.55 -2.34 -10.32
C GLU A 203 -12.79 -1.52 -9.03
N LEU A 204 -13.47 -2.07 -8.03
CA LEU A 204 -13.90 -1.32 -6.85
C LEU A 204 -12.82 -1.27 -5.76
N TYR A 205 -12.16 -0.12 -5.64
CA TYR A 205 -11.26 0.16 -4.52
C TYR A 205 -11.38 1.64 -4.12
N ILE A 206 -11.05 1.92 -2.87
CA ILE A 206 -10.96 3.28 -2.35
C ILE A 206 -9.55 3.48 -1.83
N SER A 207 -8.96 4.64 -2.06
CA SER A 207 -7.62 4.97 -1.57
C SER A 207 -7.61 6.34 -0.91
N PHE A 208 -6.81 6.50 0.15
CA PHE A 208 -6.65 7.79 0.82
C PHE A 208 -5.42 7.83 1.74
N SER A 209 -4.96 9.04 2.06
CA SER A 209 -3.96 9.27 3.10
C SER A 209 -4.59 9.44 4.49
N TYR A 210 -3.93 8.90 5.51
CA TYR A 210 -4.27 9.09 6.93
C TYR A 210 -3.03 8.91 7.83
N LYS A 211 -2.71 9.89 8.68
CA LYS A 211 -1.54 9.86 9.60
C LYS A 211 -0.24 9.40 8.93
N ASN A 212 0.12 10.01 7.79
CA ASN A 212 1.30 9.68 6.97
C ASN A 212 1.34 8.22 6.48
N CYS A 213 0.22 7.52 6.52
CA CYS A 213 0.03 6.21 5.92
C CYS A 213 -0.79 6.34 4.63
N TRP A 214 -0.50 5.46 3.68
CA TRP A 214 -1.34 5.26 2.52
C TRP A 214 -2.30 4.10 2.78
N VAL A 215 -3.59 4.32 2.54
CA VAL A 215 -4.65 3.34 2.85
C VAL A 215 -5.35 2.96 1.56
N LEU A 216 -5.56 1.66 1.37
CA LEU A 216 -6.54 1.13 0.40
C LEU A 216 -7.64 0.38 1.13
N ALA A 217 -8.89 0.58 0.70
CA ALA A 217 -10.01 -0.29 0.98
C ALA A 217 -10.33 -1.06 -0.30
N LEU A 218 -9.98 -2.35 -0.32
CA LEU A 218 -10.29 -3.27 -1.41
C LEU A 218 -11.73 -3.77 -1.22
N VAL A 219 -12.59 -3.57 -2.21
CA VAL A 219 -14.03 -3.84 -2.09
C VAL A 219 -14.42 -5.02 -2.98
N ASN A 220 -15.05 -6.05 -2.41
CA ASN A 220 -15.39 -7.29 -3.08
C ASN A 220 -14.17 -8.07 -3.63
N TYR A 221 -13.05 -8.00 -2.90
CA TYR A 221 -11.84 -8.81 -3.20
C TYR A 221 -11.89 -10.09 -2.38
N SER A 222 -11.74 -11.25 -3.02
CA SER A 222 -11.55 -12.50 -2.29
C SER A 222 -10.23 -12.50 -1.50
N ASN A 223 -10.09 -13.37 -0.49
CA ASN A 223 -8.82 -13.54 0.22
C ASN A 223 -7.67 -13.88 -0.74
N TYR A 224 -7.93 -14.62 -1.82
CA TYR A 224 -6.95 -14.88 -2.87
C TYR A 224 -6.52 -13.59 -3.58
N ASN A 225 -7.47 -12.71 -3.93
CA ASN A 225 -7.19 -11.44 -4.57
C ASN A 225 -6.37 -10.50 -3.68
N VAL A 226 -6.70 -10.43 -2.38
CA VAL A 226 -5.93 -9.64 -1.41
C VAL A 226 -4.50 -10.17 -1.31
N ASN A 227 -4.31 -11.49 -1.18
CA ASN A 227 -2.98 -12.09 -1.16
C ASN A 227 -2.20 -11.82 -2.47
N ASN A 228 -2.88 -11.92 -3.62
CA ASN A 228 -2.27 -11.61 -4.91
C ASN A 228 -1.84 -10.14 -5.01
N PHE A 229 -2.64 -9.21 -4.47
CA PHE A 229 -2.26 -7.80 -4.36
C PHE A 229 -0.96 -7.64 -3.56
N VAL A 230 -0.90 -8.19 -2.34
CA VAL A 230 0.26 -8.06 -1.44
C VAL A 230 1.51 -8.64 -2.09
N ASN A 231 1.41 -9.85 -2.65
CA ASN A 231 2.53 -10.51 -3.31
C ASN A 231 3.01 -9.73 -4.53
N THR A 232 2.09 -9.25 -5.38
CA THR A 232 2.43 -8.45 -6.57
C THR A 232 3.07 -7.13 -6.18
N PHE A 233 2.58 -6.50 -5.10
CA PHE A 233 3.10 -5.25 -4.58
C PHE A 233 4.57 -5.40 -4.19
N PHE A 234 4.90 -6.30 -3.25
CA PHE A 234 6.28 -6.47 -2.76
C PHE A 234 7.21 -7.10 -3.80
N LYS A 235 6.70 -7.94 -4.71
CA LYS A 235 7.53 -8.55 -5.76
C LYS A 235 8.09 -7.53 -6.75
N ASN A 236 7.30 -6.52 -7.13
CA ASN A 236 7.72 -5.55 -8.15
C ASN A 236 8.04 -4.16 -7.58
N TRP A 237 7.79 -3.93 -6.30
CA TRP A 237 8.17 -2.67 -5.64
C TRP A 237 9.65 -2.72 -5.30
N ASN A 238 10.45 -1.92 -6.00
CA ASN A 238 11.86 -1.76 -5.73
C ASN A 238 12.16 -0.30 -5.40
N GLU A 239 12.36 -0.02 -4.12
CA GLU A 239 12.80 1.30 -3.65
C GLU A 239 13.81 1.12 -2.51
N PRO A 240 15.09 1.47 -2.71
CA PRO A 240 16.14 1.15 -1.74
C PRO A 240 16.07 2.03 -0.49
N LEU A 241 15.57 3.27 -0.59
CA LEU A 241 15.59 4.28 0.49
C LEU A 241 14.48 4.09 1.52
N TRP A 242 13.37 3.46 1.13
CA TRP A 242 12.14 3.43 1.90
C TRP A 242 11.71 2.00 2.20
N LYS A 243 11.67 1.65 3.48
CA LYS A 243 11.07 0.41 3.95
C LYS A 243 9.56 0.59 4.10
N ILE A 244 8.80 -0.34 3.56
CA ILE A 244 7.33 -0.35 3.66
C ILE A 244 6.91 -1.40 4.67
N HIS A 245 6.00 -1.00 5.56
CA HIS A 245 5.32 -1.90 6.48
C HIS A 245 3.82 -1.85 6.20
N MET A 246 3.25 -3.01 5.90
CA MET A 246 1.87 -3.18 5.48
C MET A 246 1.08 -3.95 6.54
N GLY A 247 -0.11 -3.45 6.88
CA GLY A 247 -1.10 -4.14 7.69
C GLY A 247 -2.35 -4.41 6.88
N VAL A 248 -2.83 -5.64 6.92
CA VAL A 248 -4.00 -6.07 6.14
C VAL A 248 -5.10 -6.51 7.10
N SER A 249 -6.32 -5.97 6.98
CA SER A 249 -7.46 -6.42 7.78
C SER A 249 -8.09 -7.70 7.23
N GLU A 250 -9.05 -8.23 7.98
CA GLU A 250 -9.95 -9.28 7.50
C GLU A 250 -10.85 -8.74 6.37
N ASN A 251 -11.34 -9.65 5.53
CA ASN A 251 -12.47 -9.37 4.65
C ASN A 251 -13.75 -9.36 5.48
N LYS A 252 -14.35 -8.19 5.67
CA LYS A 252 -15.58 -8.03 6.47
C LYS A 252 -16.75 -7.60 5.60
N ASP A 253 -17.85 -8.33 5.72
CA ASP A 253 -19.13 -7.98 5.13
C ASP A 253 -19.72 -6.73 5.79
N GLY A 254 -20.18 -5.80 4.96
CA GLY A 254 -21.10 -4.75 5.36
C GLY A 254 -20.46 -3.43 5.77
N ILE A 255 -21.02 -2.31 5.29
CA ILE A 255 -20.43 -0.97 5.47
C ILE A 255 -20.35 -0.53 6.96
N LYS A 256 -21.22 -1.04 7.84
CA LYS A 256 -21.33 -0.56 9.22
C LYS A 256 -20.15 -0.94 10.12
N VAL A 257 -19.45 -2.04 9.82
CA VAL A 257 -18.35 -2.55 10.66
C VAL A 257 -16.96 -2.00 10.29
N GLN A 258 -16.90 -1.10 9.29
CA GLN A 258 -15.63 -0.71 8.68
C GLN A 258 -14.75 0.17 9.56
N ALA A 259 -15.30 0.84 10.57
CA ALA A 259 -14.52 1.53 11.59
C ALA A 259 -13.58 0.58 12.35
N GLU A 260 -14.09 -0.58 12.77
CA GLU A 260 -13.30 -1.60 13.45
C GLU A 260 -12.31 -2.27 12.48
N ASN A 261 -12.78 -2.61 11.29
CA ASN A 261 -11.95 -3.26 10.28
C ASN A 261 -10.75 -2.40 9.84
N PHE A 262 -10.95 -1.09 9.69
CA PHE A 262 -9.86 -0.14 9.45
C PHE A 262 -8.85 -0.11 10.61
N ASN A 263 -9.32 -0.08 11.86
CA ASN A 263 -8.44 -0.12 13.04
C ASN A 263 -7.63 -1.43 13.11
N ASN A 264 -8.21 -2.54 12.67
CA ASN A 264 -7.52 -3.83 12.57
C ASN A 264 -6.35 -3.77 11.59
N ALA A 265 -6.53 -3.22 10.38
CA ALA A 265 -5.42 -3.01 9.44
C ALA A 265 -4.34 -2.08 10.01
N PHE A 266 -4.75 -0.98 10.67
CA PHE A 266 -3.80 -0.03 11.27
C PHE A 266 -2.98 -0.68 12.40
N THR A 267 -3.61 -1.53 13.20
CA THR A 267 -2.99 -2.32 14.27
C THR A 267 -1.98 -3.32 13.70
N ALA A 268 -2.37 -4.05 12.64
CA ALA A 268 -1.47 -4.97 11.95
C ALA A 268 -0.26 -4.24 11.34
N MET A 269 -0.46 -3.06 10.75
CA MET A 269 0.61 -2.24 10.19
C MET A 269 1.59 -1.78 11.28
N SER A 270 1.05 -1.31 12.42
CA SER A 270 1.87 -0.86 13.55
C SER A 270 2.73 -2.01 14.08
N MET A 271 2.17 -3.22 14.13
CA MET A 271 2.90 -4.42 14.51
C MET A 271 3.93 -4.85 13.47
N ALA A 272 3.62 -4.74 12.18
CA ALA A 272 4.56 -5.02 11.09
C ALA A 272 5.79 -4.11 11.19
N ARG A 273 5.56 -2.82 11.46
CA ARG A 273 6.62 -1.85 11.71
C ARG A 273 7.46 -2.21 12.94
N LYS A 274 6.82 -2.48 14.08
CA LYS A 274 7.51 -2.82 15.32
C LYS A 274 8.34 -4.10 15.23
N LYS A 275 7.82 -5.14 14.56
CA LYS A 275 8.53 -6.40 14.29
C LYS A 275 9.44 -6.34 13.07
N ASN A 276 9.58 -5.17 12.45
CA ASN A 276 10.40 -4.94 11.27
C ASN A 276 10.07 -5.86 10.07
N LYS A 277 8.81 -6.30 9.95
CA LYS A 277 8.27 -7.16 8.89
C LYS A 277 7.65 -6.33 7.77
N GLU A 278 7.70 -6.83 6.54
CA GLU A 278 7.10 -6.15 5.38
C GLU A 278 5.58 -6.11 5.45
N VAL A 279 4.95 -7.22 5.85
CA VAL A 279 3.49 -7.34 5.96
C VAL A 279 3.09 -8.17 7.17
N ILE A 280 1.97 -7.82 7.79
CA ILE A 280 1.24 -8.65 8.75
C ILE A 280 -0.25 -8.62 8.38
N PHE A 281 -0.87 -9.80 8.30
CA PHE A 281 -2.32 -9.91 8.24
C PHE A 281 -2.88 -9.87 9.66
N TYR A 282 -3.94 -9.10 9.87
CA TYR A 282 -4.56 -8.98 11.18
C TYR A 282 -4.95 -10.36 11.71
N GLU A 283 -5.45 -11.25 10.86
CA GLU A 283 -5.81 -12.64 11.19
C GLU A 283 -4.70 -13.37 11.96
N GLU A 284 -3.43 -13.13 11.61
CA GLU A 284 -2.23 -13.78 12.16
C GLU A 284 -1.77 -13.22 13.51
N LEU A 285 -2.35 -12.10 13.98
CA LEU A 285 -1.91 -11.48 15.25
C LEU A 285 -2.29 -12.28 16.49
N ASP A 286 -3.20 -13.25 16.38
CA ASP A 286 -3.54 -14.22 17.43
C ASP A 286 -3.72 -13.56 18.82
N ILE A 287 -2.98 -13.98 19.86
CA ILE A 287 -3.02 -13.39 21.20
C ILE A 287 -2.67 -11.90 21.25
N HIS A 288 -1.86 -11.39 20.32
CA HIS A 288 -1.54 -9.97 20.26
C HIS A 288 -2.78 -9.11 19.95
N LYS A 289 -3.82 -9.65 19.29
CA LYS A 289 -5.10 -8.93 19.06
C LYS A 289 -5.73 -8.53 20.39
N LEU A 290 -5.79 -9.47 21.34
CA LEU A 290 -6.39 -9.26 22.65
C LEU A 290 -5.64 -8.18 23.43
N LEU A 291 -4.31 -8.20 23.37
CA LEU A 291 -3.47 -7.21 24.05
C LEU A 291 -3.53 -5.83 23.38
N LEU A 292 -3.54 -5.78 22.05
CA LEU A 292 -3.61 -4.51 21.31
C LEU A 292 -4.97 -3.82 21.51
N ASN A 293 -6.05 -4.58 21.61
CA ASN A 293 -7.40 -4.10 21.88
C ASN A 293 -7.71 -3.84 23.37
N ALA A 294 -6.77 -4.13 24.29
CA ALA A 294 -6.95 -3.80 25.70
C ALA A 294 -7.09 -2.27 25.86
N LYS A 295 -8.23 -1.84 26.42
CA LYS A 295 -8.57 -0.42 26.62
C LYS A 295 -7.57 0.30 27.52
N ASP A 296 -7.11 -0.39 28.56
CA ASP A 296 -6.21 0.17 29.55
C ASP A 296 -4.77 -0.31 29.30
N LYS A 297 -3.95 0.58 28.75
CA LYS A 297 -2.53 0.30 28.51
C LYS A 297 -1.70 0.34 29.79
N GLU A 298 -2.16 1.00 30.85
CA GLU A 298 -1.46 0.99 32.14
C GLU A 298 -1.59 -0.38 32.80
N VAL A 299 -2.73 -1.06 32.70
CA VAL A 299 -2.88 -2.46 33.18
C VAL A 299 -1.88 -3.40 32.50
N LEU A 300 -1.65 -3.27 31.20
CA LEU A 300 -0.65 -4.07 30.49
C LEU A 300 0.76 -3.76 30.99
N LYS A 301 1.06 -2.48 31.22
CA LYS A 301 2.36 -2.02 31.72
C LYS A 301 2.63 -2.47 33.15
N GLU A 302 1.63 -2.43 34.02
CA GLU A 302 1.70 -2.98 35.38
C GLU A 302 1.96 -4.48 35.35
N PHE A 303 1.20 -5.24 34.56
CA PHE A 303 1.41 -6.68 34.39
C PHE A 303 2.81 -6.99 33.85
N TYR A 304 3.29 -6.23 32.86
CA TYR A 304 4.66 -6.34 32.34
C TYR A 304 5.70 -6.08 33.43
N ASN A 305 5.52 -5.01 34.22
CA ASN A 305 6.44 -4.64 35.28
C ASN A 305 6.51 -5.69 36.39
N GLU A 306 5.36 -6.26 36.78
CA GLU A 306 5.30 -7.33 37.78
C GLU A 306 5.97 -8.63 37.34
N THR A 307 6.07 -8.85 36.02
CA THR A 307 6.64 -10.04 35.41
C THR A 307 8.07 -9.78 34.93
N LEU A 308 8.23 -9.28 33.70
CA LEU A 308 9.53 -9.09 33.05
C LEU A 308 10.25 -7.83 33.53
N GLY A 309 9.54 -6.75 33.89
CA GLY A 309 10.19 -5.50 34.30
C GLY A 309 11.06 -5.63 35.55
N LYS A 310 10.64 -6.46 36.53
CA LYS A 310 11.49 -6.82 37.68
C LYS A 310 12.77 -7.55 37.27
N LEU A 311 12.68 -8.47 36.29
CA LEU A 311 13.84 -9.20 35.78
C LEU A 311 14.77 -8.28 35.00
N GLU A 312 14.25 -7.40 34.14
CA GLU A 312 15.07 -6.43 33.39
C GLU A 312 15.81 -5.47 34.31
N LYS A 313 15.15 -4.98 35.37
CA LYS A 313 15.79 -4.16 36.39
C LYS A 313 16.91 -4.93 37.10
N TYR A 314 16.65 -6.18 37.49
CA TYR A 314 17.65 -7.03 38.12
C TYR A 314 18.84 -7.32 37.19
N ASP A 315 18.58 -7.67 35.93
CA ASP A 315 19.59 -7.92 34.90
C ASP A 315 20.50 -6.71 34.70
N LYS A 316 19.93 -5.50 34.67
CA LYS A 316 20.69 -4.24 34.57
C LYS A 316 21.54 -3.96 35.82
N GLU A 317 21.02 -4.20 37.01
CA GLU A 317 21.72 -3.92 38.28
C GLU A 317 22.80 -4.96 38.60
N ASN A 318 22.65 -6.20 38.14
CA ASN A 318 23.51 -7.33 38.49
C ASN A 318 24.31 -7.87 37.30
N ASN A 319 24.19 -7.25 36.12
CA ASN A 319 24.79 -7.67 34.87
C ASN A 319 24.51 -9.15 34.53
N THR A 320 23.24 -9.54 34.63
CA THR A 320 22.74 -10.89 34.30
C THR A 320 21.86 -10.88 33.04
N ASP A 321 21.47 -12.07 32.56
CA ASP A 321 20.63 -12.24 31.36
C ASP A 321 19.45 -13.20 31.63
N LEU A 322 18.78 -13.02 32.76
CA LEU A 322 17.68 -13.88 33.21
C LEU A 322 16.44 -13.74 32.32
N VAL A 323 16.20 -12.57 31.74
CA VAL A 323 15.07 -12.36 30.81
C VAL A 323 15.22 -13.24 29.57
N ASN A 324 16.39 -13.22 28.93
CA ASN A 324 16.65 -14.05 27.75
C ASN A 324 16.69 -15.54 28.11
N PHE A 325 17.26 -15.90 29.27
CA PHE A 325 17.21 -17.27 29.76
C PHE A 325 15.76 -17.77 29.94
N LEU A 326 14.90 -16.95 30.56
CA LEU A 326 13.48 -17.27 30.73
C LEU A 326 12.80 -17.42 29.37
N PHE A 327 13.06 -16.51 28.42
CA PHE A 327 12.55 -16.62 27.05
C PHE A 327 12.94 -17.95 26.41
N MET A 328 14.22 -18.32 26.47
CA MET A 328 14.73 -19.60 25.97
C MET A 328 14.06 -20.80 26.64
N TYR A 329 13.86 -20.75 27.96
CA TYR A 329 13.16 -21.81 28.68
C TYR A 329 11.71 -21.98 28.20
N LEU A 330 10.99 -20.87 28.02
CA LEU A 330 9.63 -20.87 27.49
C LEU A 330 9.56 -21.35 26.03
N GLN A 331 10.50 -20.96 25.17
CA GLN A 331 10.57 -21.44 23.77
C GLN A 331 10.81 -22.96 23.67
N ASN A 332 11.34 -23.59 24.71
CA ASN A 332 11.50 -25.04 24.81
C ASN A 332 10.39 -25.70 25.65
N ASN A 333 9.19 -25.09 25.70
CA ASN A 333 8.01 -25.57 26.44
C ASN A 333 8.25 -25.79 27.94
N GLY A 334 9.25 -25.13 28.51
CA GLY A 334 9.69 -25.33 29.90
C GLY A 334 10.48 -26.62 30.14
N SER A 335 11.08 -27.21 29.09
CA SER A 335 11.93 -28.39 29.24
C SER A 335 13.32 -28.01 29.76
N GLN A 336 13.58 -28.32 31.02
CA GLN A 336 14.90 -28.07 31.63
C GLN A 336 16.02 -28.85 30.94
N GLY A 337 15.73 -30.06 30.43
CA GLY A 337 16.71 -30.90 29.74
C GLY A 337 17.15 -30.29 28.41
N LEU A 338 16.19 -29.87 27.58
CA LEU A 338 16.48 -29.23 26.29
C LEU A 338 17.21 -27.90 26.45
N VAL A 339 16.88 -27.13 27.50
CA VAL A 339 17.56 -25.87 27.79
C VAL A 339 18.99 -26.12 28.26
N ALA A 340 19.20 -27.11 29.14
CA ALA A 340 20.53 -27.50 29.60
C ALA A 340 21.44 -27.91 28.44
N GLU A 341 20.92 -28.73 27.52
CA GLU A 341 21.63 -29.16 26.30
C GLU A 341 21.95 -27.97 25.39
N LYS A 342 20.96 -27.13 25.05
CA LYS A 342 21.17 -25.96 24.17
C LYS A 342 22.13 -24.92 24.72
N GLN A 343 22.16 -24.75 26.04
CA GLN A 343 23.03 -23.80 26.73
C GLN A 343 24.38 -24.42 27.13
N TYR A 344 24.60 -25.72 26.88
CA TYR A 344 25.78 -26.46 27.34
C TYR A 344 26.03 -26.33 28.84
N ILE A 345 24.95 -26.31 29.64
CA ILE A 345 25.00 -26.21 31.10
C ILE A 345 24.38 -27.43 31.77
N HIS A 346 24.74 -27.68 33.02
CA HIS A 346 24.11 -28.74 33.79
C HIS A 346 22.65 -28.38 34.15
N ARG A 347 21.77 -29.38 34.22
CA ARG A 347 20.35 -29.21 34.60
C ARG A 347 20.15 -28.51 35.95
N ASN A 348 21.08 -28.71 36.89
CA ASN A 348 21.07 -28.01 38.18
C ASN A 348 21.23 -26.50 38.02
N THR A 349 22.05 -26.05 37.08
CA THR A 349 22.23 -24.63 36.76
C THR A 349 20.94 -24.03 36.22
N VAL A 350 20.23 -24.75 35.34
CA VAL A 350 18.89 -24.36 34.86
C VAL A 350 17.94 -24.18 36.05
N ASN A 351 17.88 -25.18 36.94
CA ASN A 351 17.02 -25.12 38.13
C ASN A 351 17.38 -23.93 39.05
N ASN A 352 18.67 -23.65 39.24
CA ASN A 352 19.13 -22.51 40.03
C ASN A 352 18.70 -21.17 39.42
N GLN A 353 18.76 -21.03 38.09
CA GLN A 353 18.28 -19.82 37.41
C GLN A 353 16.76 -19.67 37.51
N LEU A 354 15.99 -20.75 37.37
CA LEU A 354 14.53 -20.71 37.55
C LEU A 354 14.13 -20.31 38.97
N LYS A 355 14.81 -20.86 40.00
CA LYS A 355 14.61 -20.44 41.40
C LYS A 355 14.97 -18.97 41.64
N LYS A 356 16.00 -18.47 40.95
CA LYS A 356 16.39 -17.07 41.02
C LYS A 356 15.32 -16.17 40.42
N ILE A 357 14.75 -16.54 39.28
CA ILE A 357 13.62 -15.86 38.64
C ILE A 357 12.40 -15.85 39.58
N GLU A 358 12.08 -16.99 40.20
CA GLU A 358 10.99 -17.11 41.18
C GLU A 358 11.19 -16.17 42.37
N LYS A 359 12.41 -16.10 42.92
CA LYS A 359 12.73 -15.20 44.03
C LYS A 359 12.60 -13.71 43.66
N ILE A 360 12.91 -13.33 42.42
CA ILE A 360 12.87 -11.93 41.97
C ILE A 360 11.44 -11.50 41.64
N THR A 361 10.72 -12.35 40.92
CA THR A 361 9.40 -11.99 40.37
C THR A 361 8.26 -12.30 41.35
N GLY A 362 8.46 -13.32 42.19
CA GLY A 362 7.42 -13.91 43.04
C GLY A 362 6.66 -15.06 42.37
N TYR A 363 7.01 -15.44 41.14
CA TYR A 363 6.27 -16.42 40.33
C TYR A 363 7.19 -17.55 39.85
N ASN A 364 6.74 -18.80 39.95
CA ASN A 364 7.48 -19.99 39.58
C ASN A 364 7.33 -20.31 38.08
N PRO A 365 8.41 -20.23 37.27
CA PRO A 365 8.32 -20.52 35.84
C PRO A 365 8.04 -21.99 35.50
N SER A 366 8.09 -22.90 36.49
CA SER A 366 7.78 -24.33 36.30
C SER A 366 6.29 -24.63 36.48
N ASN A 367 5.55 -23.81 37.22
CA ASN A 367 4.10 -23.93 37.38
C ASN A 367 3.38 -23.48 36.10
N LEU A 368 2.31 -24.16 35.69
CA LEU A 368 1.61 -23.85 34.43
C LEU A 368 1.01 -22.44 34.40
N GLU A 369 0.33 -22.02 35.45
CA GLU A 369 -0.39 -20.73 35.51
C GLU A 369 0.60 -19.56 35.53
N GLU A 370 1.67 -19.69 36.31
CA GLU A 370 2.72 -18.68 36.42
C GLU A 370 3.63 -18.68 35.18
N LYS A 371 3.84 -19.84 34.54
CA LYS A 371 4.49 -19.91 33.23
C LYS A 371 3.69 -19.18 32.17
N LEU A 372 2.36 -19.34 32.14
CA LEU A 372 1.48 -18.57 31.25
C LEU A 372 1.61 -17.07 31.50
N ARG A 373 1.70 -16.65 32.77
CA ARG A 373 1.95 -15.26 33.14
C ARG A 373 3.24 -14.72 32.51
N PHE A 374 4.32 -15.50 32.48
CA PHE A 374 5.55 -15.10 31.80
C PHE A 374 5.42 -15.06 30.27
N TYR A 375 4.75 -16.03 29.65
CA TYR A 375 4.44 -15.96 28.21
C TYR A 375 3.67 -14.68 27.86
N LEU A 376 2.64 -14.34 28.64
CA LEU A 376 1.90 -13.10 28.49
C LEU A 376 2.80 -11.87 28.66
N GLY A 377 3.72 -11.88 29.62
CA GLY A 377 4.72 -10.82 29.78
C GLY A 377 5.53 -10.58 28.50
N PHE A 378 6.00 -11.64 27.83
CA PHE A 378 6.70 -11.53 26.54
C PHE A 378 5.78 -11.04 25.41
N TYR A 379 4.53 -11.52 25.35
CA TYR A 379 3.57 -11.02 24.36
C TYR A 379 3.20 -9.55 24.58
N ILE A 380 3.18 -9.10 25.83
CA ILE A 380 2.96 -7.69 26.19
C ILE A 380 4.16 -6.85 25.78
N LYS A 381 5.39 -7.32 26.02
CA LYS A 381 6.62 -6.69 25.52
C LYS A 381 6.57 -6.44 24.01
N ASP A 382 6.08 -7.43 23.28
CA ASP A 382 5.94 -7.37 21.83
C ASP A 382 4.94 -6.29 21.37
N VAL A 383 3.96 -5.89 22.18
CA VAL A 383 2.92 -4.91 21.79
C VAL A 383 3.06 -3.53 22.47
N MET A 384 3.80 -3.42 23.57
CA MET A 384 4.22 -2.16 24.21
C MET A 384 5.43 -1.56 23.51
#